data_AF-A0A2D6X6H4-F1
#
_entry.id   AF-A0A2D6X6H4-F1
#
_cell.length_a   1.000
_cell.length_b   1.000
_cell.length_c   1.000
_cell.angle_alpha   90.00
_cell.angle_beta   90.00
_cell.angle_gamma   90.00
#
_symmetry.space_group_name_H-M   'P 1'
#
loop_
_entity.id
_entity.type
_entity.pdbx_description
1 polymer ?
#
loop_
_entity_poly.entity_id
_entity_poly.type
_entity_poly.pdbx_seq_one_letter_code
_entity_poly.pdbx_strand_id
1 'polypeptide(L)'
;MKLKLKNTPEQVELIKAMGSKNQLESREAQEAFAAFLGPVIQKVILQAGTAGAIYSDSEYDDDDSPSYPLDLYYNEGAGYVTVWSQHMAGGLPSSEVTGVSEMKIATYRLDSAVSFNKRYARRSRLEIISRAVERMAQEVLVKQERNAWAVILKALAEGSSDLVSGTTLQHAFSSGAASGSHTFDLDMMNSLLTRMKRIGESFAGGTPDPGNGFGITDLYTSPEVMEKLRSMSYQHISRGSDTLAVTRSQVNNVTENVRNEIWNSAGMASIWGVVLHELIEFGVGHKYNTLFDEMAGATTYKDAAGANALAFAATDEVLVGVDASKGAFIRAIARNADTGGTFQALPDDQWNLNRLDKAGFYGSLDEGRVCIDSRAVAGLILKA
;
A
#
# COMPACT_ATOMS: atom_id res chain seq x y z
N MET A 1 -15.75 1.60 9.39
CA MET A 1 -16.74 1.19 8.37
C MET A 1 -18.09 1.01 9.08
N LYS A 2 -19.17 0.55 8.44
CA LYS A 2 -20.33 0.01 9.17
C LYS A 2 -20.94 -1.13 8.35
N LEU A 3 -20.65 -2.37 8.71
CA LEU A 3 -21.27 -3.54 8.08
C LEU A 3 -22.71 -3.66 8.61
N LYS A 4 -23.70 -3.24 7.82
CA LYS A 4 -25.12 -3.36 8.17
C LYS A 4 -25.68 -4.67 7.62
N LEU A 5 -25.79 -5.68 8.48
CA LEU A 5 -26.63 -6.85 8.21
C LEU A 5 -28.09 -6.36 8.11
N LYS A 6 -28.83 -6.78 7.08
CA LYS A 6 -30.24 -6.39 6.93
C LYS A 6 -31.06 -7.17 7.97
N ASN A 7 -32.00 -6.53 8.64
CA ASN A 7 -32.87 -7.22 9.61
C ASN A 7 -33.96 -8.03 8.87
N THR A 8 -33.59 -8.93 7.97
CA THR A 8 -34.57 -9.86 7.39
C THR A 8 -34.97 -10.89 8.46
N PRO A 9 -36.24 -11.32 8.50
CA PRO A 9 -36.69 -12.32 9.47
C PRO A 9 -35.84 -13.58 9.48
N GLU A 10 -35.41 -14.03 8.30
CA GLU A 10 -34.56 -15.20 8.08
C GLU A 10 -33.15 -15.04 8.71
N GLN A 11 -32.53 -13.86 8.61
CA GLN A 11 -31.22 -13.60 9.23
C GLN A 11 -31.31 -13.53 10.76
N VAL A 12 -32.43 -13.05 11.29
CA VAL A 12 -32.68 -13.00 12.73
C VAL A 12 -32.87 -14.42 13.29
N GLU A 13 -33.59 -15.27 12.57
CA GLU A 13 -33.80 -16.68 12.94
C GLU A 13 -32.51 -17.49 12.85
N LEU A 14 -31.74 -17.33 11.77
CA LEU A 14 -30.42 -17.95 11.61
C LEU A 14 -29.50 -17.58 12.77
N ILE A 15 -29.44 -16.30 13.14
CA ILE A 15 -28.58 -15.84 14.24
C ILE A 15 -29.07 -16.32 15.61
N LYS A 16 -30.37 -16.47 15.79
CA LYS A 16 -30.94 -17.04 17.01
C LYS A 16 -30.64 -18.53 17.12
N ALA A 17 -30.66 -19.27 16.01
CA ALA A 17 -30.28 -20.67 15.91
C ALA A 17 -28.79 -20.90 16.25
N MET A 18 -27.89 -19.98 15.88
CA MET A 18 -26.46 -20.02 16.32
C MET A 18 -26.29 -19.94 17.85
N GLY A 19 -27.29 -19.39 18.56
CA GLY A 19 -27.31 -19.32 20.01
C GLY A 19 -28.00 -20.52 20.67
N SER A 20 -28.49 -21.51 19.92
CA SER A 20 -29.24 -22.64 20.45
C SER A 20 -28.45 -23.43 21.48
N LYS A 21 -29.17 -24.13 22.38
CA LYS A 21 -28.56 -25.09 23.31
C LYS A 21 -28.30 -26.43 22.62
N ASN A 22 -28.97 -26.70 21.49
CA ASN A 22 -28.70 -27.86 20.66
C ASN A 22 -27.43 -27.61 19.83
N GLN A 23 -26.43 -28.46 20.01
CA GLN A 23 -25.13 -28.30 19.37
C GLN A 23 -25.19 -28.50 17.85
N LEU A 24 -26.06 -29.37 17.34
CA LEU A 24 -26.20 -29.63 15.91
C LEU A 24 -26.80 -28.42 15.19
N GLU A 25 -27.94 -27.93 15.69
CA GLU A 25 -28.63 -26.74 15.18
C GLU A 25 -27.73 -25.48 15.26
N SER A 26 -26.99 -25.35 16.37
CA SER A 26 -26.04 -24.24 16.54
C SER A 26 -24.86 -24.31 15.57
N ARG A 27 -24.41 -25.51 15.19
CA ARG A 27 -23.26 -25.69 14.29
C ARG A 27 -23.68 -25.42 12.84
N GLU A 28 -24.77 -26.02 12.40
CA GLU A 28 -25.32 -25.80 11.05
C GLU A 28 -25.63 -24.32 10.80
N ALA A 29 -26.21 -23.63 11.78
CA ALA A 29 -26.47 -22.19 11.67
C ALA A 29 -25.18 -21.35 11.61
N GLN A 30 -24.11 -21.75 12.30
CA GLN A 30 -22.82 -21.05 12.27
C GLN A 30 -22.08 -21.28 10.95
N GLU A 31 -22.12 -22.49 10.41
CA GLU A 31 -21.54 -22.82 9.09
C GLU A 31 -22.25 -22.04 7.97
N ALA A 32 -23.60 -22.03 7.96
CA ALA A 32 -24.38 -21.28 7.00
C ALA A 32 -24.12 -19.77 7.08
N PHE A 33 -23.95 -19.22 8.29
CA PHE A 33 -23.62 -17.81 8.47
C PHE A 33 -22.19 -17.50 8.02
N ALA A 34 -21.22 -18.36 8.31
CA ALA A 34 -19.83 -18.18 7.89
C ALA A 34 -19.70 -18.18 6.36
N ALA A 35 -20.38 -19.09 5.65
CA ALA A 35 -20.44 -19.10 4.19
C ALA A 35 -20.99 -17.79 3.59
N PHE A 36 -21.95 -17.14 4.26
CA PHE A 36 -22.46 -15.84 3.84
C PHE A 36 -21.47 -14.69 4.10
N LEU A 37 -20.66 -14.77 5.17
CA LEU A 37 -19.72 -13.71 5.53
C LEU A 37 -18.55 -13.59 4.55
N GLY A 38 -18.03 -14.71 4.02
CA GLY A 38 -16.82 -14.72 3.19
C GLY A 38 -16.85 -13.74 2.02
N PRO A 39 -17.83 -13.85 1.09
CA PRO A 39 -17.93 -12.96 -0.06
C PRO A 39 -18.20 -11.49 0.32
N VAL A 40 -18.87 -11.24 1.44
CA VAL A 40 -19.18 -9.88 1.91
C VAL A 40 -17.92 -9.21 2.43
N ILE A 41 -17.12 -9.92 3.23
CA ILE A 41 -15.85 -9.42 3.76
C ILE A 41 -14.87 -9.17 2.62
N GLN A 42 -14.80 -10.06 1.64
CA GLN A 42 -13.93 -9.88 0.46
C GLN A 42 -14.24 -8.58 -0.30
N LYS A 43 -15.51 -8.31 -0.61
CA LYS A 43 -15.91 -7.06 -1.29
C LYS A 43 -15.56 -5.82 -0.47
N VAL A 44 -15.73 -5.91 0.85
CA VAL A 44 -15.43 -4.82 1.78
C VAL A 44 -13.92 -4.54 1.82
N ILE A 45 -13.10 -5.58 1.81
CA ILE A 45 -11.64 -5.47 1.76
C ILE A 45 -11.20 -4.82 0.44
N LEU A 46 -11.71 -5.30 -0.70
CA LEU A 46 -11.34 -4.77 -2.03
C LEU A 46 -11.69 -3.29 -2.21
N GLN A 47 -12.83 -2.84 -1.67
CA GLN A 47 -13.25 -1.45 -1.79
C GLN A 47 -12.44 -0.49 -0.91
N ALA A 48 -11.90 -0.96 0.21
CA ALA A 48 -11.26 -0.11 1.21
C ALA A 48 -9.72 -0.14 1.17
N GLY A 49 -9.12 -1.11 0.48
CA GLY A 49 -7.66 -1.20 0.36
C GLY A 49 -7.08 -0.10 -0.52
N THR A 50 -6.10 0.64 -0.01
CA THR A 50 -5.40 1.69 -0.78
C THR A 50 -4.37 1.08 -1.73
N ALA A 51 -3.77 -0.04 -1.33
CA ALA A 51 -2.80 -0.76 -2.15
C ALA A 51 -3.43 -1.48 -3.36
N GLY A 52 -4.76 -1.63 -3.41
CA GLY A 52 -5.46 -2.27 -4.53
C GLY A 52 -5.31 -1.54 -5.86
N ALA A 53 -4.98 -0.24 -5.85
CA ALA A 53 -4.71 0.53 -7.05
C ALA A 53 -3.31 0.28 -7.63
N ILE A 54 -2.36 -0.20 -6.81
CA ILE A 54 -0.95 -0.40 -7.20
C ILE A 54 -0.72 -1.85 -7.65
N TYR A 55 -1.38 -2.81 -6.99
CA TYR A 55 -1.17 -4.24 -7.22
C TYR A 55 -2.11 -4.79 -8.30
N SER A 56 -1.55 -5.63 -9.17
CA SER A 56 -2.31 -6.50 -10.07
C SER A 56 -2.54 -7.86 -9.42
N ASP A 57 -3.74 -8.40 -9.54
CA ASP A 57 -4.10 -9.70 -8.95
C ASP A 57 -3.74 -10.85 -9.88
N SER A 58 -3.04 -11.85 -9.34
CA SER A 58 -2.82 -13.15 -9.95
C SER A 58 -3.50 -14.20 -9.08
N GLU A 59 -4.59 -14.78 -9.58
CA GLU A 59 -5.31 -15.84 -8.88
C GLU A 59 -4.64 -17.18 -9.15
N TYR A 60 -4.45 -17.98 -8.10
CA TYR A 60 -3.97 -19.36 -8.18
C TYR A 60 -4.87 -20.26 -7.33
N ASP A 61 -4.83 -21.56 -7.60
CA ASP A 61 -5.60 -22.55 -6.82
C ASP A 61 -4.91 -22.81 -5.47
N ASP A 62 -5.67 -23.01 -4.40
CA ASP A 62 -5.16 -23.17 -3.02
C ASP A 62 -4.19 -24.37 -2.88
N ASP A 63 -4.35 -25.38 -3.74
CA ASP A 63 -3.49 -26.57 -3.79
C ASP A 63 -2.24 -26.42 -4.69
N ASP A 64 -2.09 -25.28 -5.38
CA ASP A 64 -0.97 -25.02 -6.31
C ASP A 64 0.02 -23.98 -5.74
N SER A 65 1.25 -23.98 -6.27
CA SER A 65 2.25 -22.97 -5.96
C SER A 65 2.18 -21.85 -6.98
N PRO A 66 1.94 -20.58 -6.59
CA PRO A 66 1.89 -19.50 -7.56
C PRO A 66 3.27 -19.28 -8.17
N SER A 67 3.33 -19.43 -9.49
CA SER A 67 4.48 -19.06 -10.31
C SER A 67 4.08 -17.92 -11.24
N TYR A 68 4.90 -16.88 -11.28
CA TYR A 68 4.76 -15.83 -12.29
C TYR A 68 5.87 -15.98 -13.33
N PRO A 69 5.55 -16.11 -14.63
CA PRO A 69 6.57 -16.10 -15.67
C PRO A 69 7.20 -14.72 -15.69
N LEU A 70 8.52 -14.68 -15.48
CA LEU A 70 9.25 -13.44 -15.72
C LEU A 70 9.33 -13.25 -17.23
N ASP A 71 9.29 -11.99 -17.69
CA ASP A 71 9.28 -11.67 -19.12
C ASP A 71 10.41 -12.41 -19.85
N LEU A 72 10.02 -13.33 -20.73
CA LEU A 72 10.90 -14.20 -21.52
C LEU A 72 11.68 -13.42 -22.59
N TYR A 73 11.29 -12.17 -22.89
CA TYR A 73 11.80 -11.40 -24.01
C TYR A 73 12.48 -10.07 -23.63
N TYR A 74 12.77 -9.81 -22.35
CA TYR A 74 13.67 -8.71 -21.97
C TYR A 74 15.16 -9.09 -22.12
N ASN A 75 15.50 -9.46 -23.36
CA ASN A 75 16.75 -9.42 -24.11
C ASN A 75 18.09 -9.80 -23.45
N GLU A 76 18.79 -10.77 -24.07
CA GLU A 76 20.15 -11.22 -23.75
C GLU A 76 21.13 -10.06 -23.46
N GLY A 77 21.76 -10.10 -22.28
CA GLY A 77 22.94 -9.29 -21.94
C GLY A 77 22.89 -8.58 -20.59
N ALA A 78 23.39 -9.25 -19.55
CA ALA A 78 23.82 -8.77 -18.23
C ALA A 78 22.97 -7.68 -17.53
N GLY A 79 21.95 -8.12 -16.79
CA GLY A 79 21.31 -7.32 -15.75
C GLY A 79 20.38 -8.19 -14.93
N TYR A 80 20.81 -8.59 -13.74
CA TYR A 80 19.97 -9.31 -12.81
C TYR A 80 18.74 -8.48 -12.46
N VAL A 81 17.53 -9.02 -12.63
CA VAL A 81 16.31 -8.40 -12.08
C VAL A 81 16.28 -8.69 -10.59
N THR A 82 16.37 -7.64 -9.79
CA THR A 82 16.15 -7.72 -8.35
C THR A 82 14.65 -7.78 -8.09
N VAL A 83 14.19 -8.86 -7.45
CA VAL A 83 12.79 -9.02 -7.06
C VAL A 83 12.70 -8.98 -5.54
N TRP A 84 11.72 -8.26 -5.01
CA TRP A 84 11.41 -8.25 -3.58
C TRP A 84 10.15 -9.07 -3.31
N SER A 85 10.24 -9.99 -2.37
CA SER A 85 9.09 -10.79 -1.93
C SER A 85 9.05 -10.91 -0.41
N GLN A 86 7.86 -11.17 0.12
CA GLN A 86 7.64 -11.41 1.54
C GLN A 86 7.15 -12.85 1.73
N HIS A 87 7.88 -13.65 2.51
CA HIS A 87 7.58 -15.08 2.69
C HIS A 87 6.72 -15.40 3.92
N MET A 88 6.47 -14.41 4.80
CA MET A 88 5.65 -14.58 6.00
C MET A 88 4.99 -13.26 6.39
N ALA A 89 3.73 -13.30 6.84
CA ALA A 89 3.01 -12.12 7.31
C ALA A 89 3.79 -11.42 8.44
N GLY A 90 4.08 -10.12 8.25
CA GLY A 90 4.89 -9.33 9.19
C GLY A 90 6.40 -9.60 9.17
N GLY A 91 6.91 -10.50 8.30
CA GLY A 91 8.34 -10.65 8.03
C GLY A 91 8.89 -9.48 7.20
N LEU A 92 10.19 -9.22 7.32
CA LEU A 92 10.88 -8.25 6.47
C LEU A 92 10.94 -8.77 5.02
N PRO A 93 10.54 -7.98 4.02
CA PRO A 93 10.72 -8.37 2.63
C PRO A 93 12.21 -8.51 2.31
N SER A 94 12.57 -9.57 1.59
CA SER A 94 13.94 -9.85 1.16
C SER A 94 14.07 -9.76 -0.36
N SER A 95 15.20 -9.25 -0.84
CA SER A 95 15.54 -9.23 -2.26
C SER A 95 16.18 -10.57 -2.66
N GLU A 96 15.65 -11.21 -3.70
CA GLU A 96 16.31 -12.34 -4.38
C GLU A 96 16.67 -11.92 -5.81
N VAL A 97 17.88 -12.29 -6.22
CA VAL A 97 18.38 -12.13 -7.59
C VAL A 97 18.32 -13.49 -8.25
N THR A 98 17.30 -13.74 -9.08
CA THR A 98 17.08 -15.04 -9.72
C THR A 98 17.23 -14.95 -11.24
N GLY A 99 17.83 -15.98 -11.84
CA GLY A 99 18.01 -16.14 -13.29
C GLY A 99 17.11 -17.22 -13.89
N VAL A 100 15.99 -17.53 -13.23
CA VAL A 100 15.05 -18.59 -13.64
C VAL A 100 13.86 -17.98 -14.39
N SER A 101 13.34 -18.69 -15.40
CA SER A 101 12.22 -18.27 -16.26
C SER A 101 10.89 -18.07 -15.52
N GLU A 102 10.77 -18.58 -14.30
CA GLU A 102 9.57 -18.51 -13.47
C GLU A 102 9.97 -18.18 -12.03
N MET A 103 9.32 -17.17 -11.46
CA MET A 103 9.48 -16.83 -10.05
C MET A 103 8.37 -17.50 -9.23
N LYS A 104 8.76 -18.31 -8.25
CA LYS A 104 7.84 -18.84 -7.25
C LYS A 104 7.54 -17.78 -6.21
N ILE A 105 6.27 -17.53 -5.97
CA ILE A 105 5.81 -16.57 -4.97
C ILE A 105 5.50 -17.35 -3.69
N ALA A 106 6.16 -16.99 -2.59
CA ALA A 106 5.74 -17.50 -1.29
C ALA A 106 4.49 -16.75 -0.82
N THR A 107 3.46 -17.49 -0.46
CA THR A 107 2.24 -16.94 0.10
C THR A 107 2.22 -17.10 1.61
N TYR A 108 1.47 -16.22 2.27
CA TYR A 108 1.28 -16.22 3.70
C TYR A 108 -0.20 -16.07 4.04
N ARG A 109 -0.56 -16.59 5.21
CA ARG A 109 -1.93 -16.54 5.72
C ARG A 109 -2.15 -15.30 6.55
N LEU A 110 -3.18 -14.53 6.20
CA LEU A 110 -3.72 -13.46 7.03
C LEU A 110 -4.99 -13.96 7.71
N ASP A 111 -4.89 -14.15 9.02
CA ASP A 111 -5.99 -14.64 9.84
C ASP A 111 -6.52 -13.59 10.83
N SER A 112 -7.79 -13.74 11.20
CA SER A 112 -8.40 -13.04 12.33
C SER A 112 -9.53 -13.90 12.87
N ALA A 113 -9.69 -13.88 14.19
CA ALA A 113 -10.73 -14.61 14.89
C ALA A 113 -11.49 -13.67 15.82
N VAL A 114 -12.81 -13.81 15.86
CA VAL A 114 -13.65 -13.04 16.78
C VAL A 114 -14.64 -13.93 17.49
N SER A 115 -14.74 -13.76 18.81
CA SER A 115 -15.72 -14.46 19.65
C SER A 115 -16.69 -13.51 20.34
N PHE A 116 -17.91 -14.00 20.56
CA PHE A 116 -18.96 -13.33 21.30
C PHE A 116 -19.73 -14.33 22.18
N ASN A 117 -20.39 -13.85 23.22
CA ASN A 117 -21.18 -14.72 24.09
C ASN A 117 -22.46 -15.20 23.39
N LYS A 118 -22.79 -16.49 23.48
CA LYS A 118 -24.03 -17.09 22.90
C LYS A 118 -25.30 -16.41 23.39
N ARG A 119 -25.27 -15.79 24.59
CA ARG A 119 -26.37 -14.96 25.12
C ARG A 119 -26.74 -13.78 24.22
N TYR A 120 -25.80 -13.24 23.45
CA TYR A 120 -26.05 -12.14 22.53
C TYR A 120 -26.73 -12.63 21.25
N ALA A 121 -26.36 -13.81 20.76
CA ALA A 121 -27.04 -14.50 19.67
C ALA A 121 -28.47 -14.91 20.04
N ARG A 122 -28.67 -15.49 21.24
CA ARG A 122 -30.02 -15.86 21.76
C ARG A 122 -30.98 -14.67 21.87
N ARG A 123 -30.44 -13.48 22.16
CA ARG A 123 -31.21 -12.22 22.25
C ARG A 123 -31.30 -11.49 20.90
N SER A 124 -30.83 -12.10 19.81
CA SER A 124 -30.79 -11.53 18.46
C SER A 124 -30.18 -10.13 18.41
N ARG A 125 -29.11 -9.88 19.20
CA ARG A 125 -28.39 -8.59 19.19
C ARG A 125 -27.45 -8.50 17.99
N LEU A 126 -28.05 -8.26 16.82
CA LEU A 126 -27.36 -8.18 15.53
C LEU A 126 -26.22 -7.16 15.53
N GLU A 127 -26.38 -6.04 16.23
CA GLU A 127 -25.36 -4.99 16.31
C GLU A 127 -24.05 -5.44 16.95
N ILE A 128 -24.09 -6.39 17.90
CA ILE A 128 -22.87 -6.88 18.56
C ILE A 128 -22.15 -7.84 17.63
N ILE A 129 -22.89 -8.71 16.94
CA ILE A 129 -22.35 -9.69 16.00
C ILE A 129 -21.82 -8.98 14.75
N SER A 130 -22.52 -7.97 14.24
CA SER A 130 -22.07 -7.19 13.09
C SER A 130 -20.80 -6.39 13.40
N ARG A 131 -20.69 -5.78 14.59
CA ARG A 131 -19.45 -5.12 15.04
C ARG A 131 -18.29 -6.09 15.24
N ALA A 132 -18.58 -7.31 15.72
CA ALA A 132 -17.59 -8.37 15.86
C ALA A 132 -17.01 -8.77 14.49
N VAL A 133 -17.87 -9.06 13.52
CA VAL A 133 -17.47 -9.39 12.14
C VAL A 133 -16.76 -8.20 11.48
N GLU A 134 -17.23 -6.98 11.70
CA GLU A 134 -16.58 -5.78 11.17
C GLU A 134 -15.15 -5.60 11.71
N ARG A 135 -14.92 -5.87 13.00
CA ARG A 135 -13.58 -5.84 13.58
C ARG A 135 -12.65 -6.88 12.92
N MET A 136 -13.17 -8.08 12.64
CA MET A 136 -12.43 -9.12 11.95
C MET A 136 -11.98 -8.66 10.55
N ALA A 137 -12.90 -8.10 9.77
CA ALA A 137 -12.62 -7.57 8.43
C ALA A 137 -11.60 -6.42 8.47
N GLN A 138 -11.72 -5.51 9.45
CA GLN A 138 -10.78 -4.41 9.63
C GLN A 138 -9.38 -4.87 10.02
N GLU A 139 -9.27 -5.90 10.87
CA GLU A 139 -7.97 -6.44 11.27
C GLU A 139 -7.23 -7.06 10.07
N VAL A 140 -7.94 -7.86 9.26
CA VAL A 140 -7.37 -8.45 8.04
C VAL A 140 -6.95 -7.35 7.06
N LEU A 141 -7.78 -6.33 6.87
CA LEU A 141 -7.45 -5.18 6.01
C LEU A 141 -6.18 -4.45 6.51
N VAL A 142 -6.07 -4.17 7.80
CA VAL A 142 -4.89 -3.47 8.35
C VAL A 142 -3.61 -4.29 8.17
N LYS A 143 -3.68 -5.61 8.34
CA LYS A 143 -2.55 -6.52 8.11
C LYS A 143 -2.18 -6.56 6.62
N GLN A 144 -3.18 -6.65 5.74
CA GLN A 144 -3.00 -6.65 4.29
C GLN A 144 -2.34 -5.35 3.79
N GLU A 145 -2.87 -4.18 4.20
CA GLU A 145 -2.30 -2.89 3.81
C GLU A 145 -0.87 -2.71 4.34
N ARG A 146 -0.58 -3.18 5.56
CA ARG A 146 0.79 -3.13 6.10
C ARG A 146 1.76 -3.96 5.25
N ASN A 147 1.40 -5.18 4.90
CA ASN A 147 2.27 -6.05 4.09
C ASN A 147 2.43 -5.53 2.66
N ALA A 148 1.36 -5.02 2.05
CA ALA A 148 1.41 -4.43 0.72
C ALA A 148 2.37 -3.22 0.68
N TRP A 149 2.21 -2.27 1.60
CA TRP A 149 3.12 -1.12 1.68
C TRP A 149 4.55 -1.49 2.10
N ALA A 150 4.74 -2.54 2.91
CA ALA A 150 6.08 -3.01 3.27
C ALA A 150 6.91 -3.40 2.04
N VAL A 151 6.33 -4.11 1.08
CA VAL A 151 7.02 -4.52 -0.16
C VAL A 151 7.35 -3.29 -1.03
N ILE A 152 6.41 -2.36 -1.21
CA ILE A 152 6.64 -1.12 -1.96
C ILE A 152 7.78 -0.30 -1.34
N LEU A 153 7.71 -0.06 -0.03
CA LEU A 153 8.69 0.76 0.68
C LEU A 153 10.07 0.10 0.73
N LYS A 154 10.13 -1.24 0.83
CA LYS A 154 11.40 -1.97 0.76
C LYS A 154 12.03 -1.90 -0.63
N ALA A 155 11.23 -2.09 -1.68
CA ALA A 155 11.69 -1.93 -3.06
C ALA A 155 12.20 -0.50 -3.33
N LEU A 156 11.52 0.52 -2.78
CA LEU A 156 11.98 1.90 -2.86
C LEU A 156 13.28 2.15 -2.07
N ALA A 157 13.38 1.58 -0.87
CA ALA A 157 14.47 1.84 0.05
C ALA A 157 15.81 1.26 -0.43
N GLU A 158 15.78 0.04 -0.98
CA GLU A 158 16.96 -0.66 -1.51
C GLU A 158 17.13 -0.53 -3.02
N GLY A 159 16.12 -0.02 -3.73
CA GLY A 159 16.12 0.11 -5.18
C GLY A 159 17.28 0.96 -5.69
N SER A 160 18.09 0.36 -6.56
CA SER A 160 19.11 1.06 -7.34
C SER A 160 19.25 0.45 -8.72
N SER A 161 19.56 1.27 -9.72
CA SER A 161 19.81 0.83 -11.07
C SER A 161 21.16 1.35 -11.56
N ASP A 162 21.95 0.45 -12.12
CA ASP A 162 23.20 0.79 -12.78
C ASP A 162 22.91 1.25 -14.20
N LEU A 163 23.32 2.47 -14.51
CA LEU A 163 23.22 2.99 -15.87
C LEU A 163 24.42 2.48 -16.67
N VAL A 164 24.24 2.35 -17.98
CA VAL A 164 25.28 1.99 -18.97
C VAL A 164 26.44 2.99 -18.95
N SER A 165 26.19 4.22 -18.52
CA SER A 165 27.24 5.23 -18.24
C SER A 165 28.19 4.86 -17.10
N GLY A 166 27.94 3.76 -16.36
CA GLY A 166 28.69 3.32 -15.19
C GLY A 166 28.27 4.00 -13.89
N THR A 167 27.16 4.74 -13.88
CA THR A 167 26.65 5.45 -12.71
C THR A 167 25.47 4.69 -12.09
N THR A 168 25.54 4.38 -10.79
CA THR A 168 24.40 3.82 -10.05
C THR A 168 23.46 4.92 -9.57
N LEU A 169 22.19 4.86 -9.97
CA LEU A 169 21.13 5.74 -9.47
C LEU A 169 20.24 4.99 -8.48
N GLN A 170 20.09 5.55 -7.29
CA GLN A 170 19.12 5.09 -6.30
C GLN A 170 17.71 5.52 -6.69
N HIS A 171 16.71 4.69 -6.39
CA HIS A 171 15.31 4.95 -6.72
C HIS A 171 14.72 6.06 -5.83
N ALA A 172 15.20 6.17 -4.59
CA ALA A 172 14.95 7.32 -3.71
C ALA A 172 16.11 8.34 -3.74
N PHE A 173 15.79 9.63 -3.56
CA PHE A 173 16.77 10.68 -3.22
C PHE A 173 16.30 11.58 -2.11
N SER A 174 17.26 12.20 -1.43
CA SER A 174 17.00 13.28 -0.49
C SER A 174 16.86 14.63 -1.20
N SER A 175 16.12 15.55 -0.58
CA SER A 175 16.02 16.95 -0.99
C SER A 175 17.35 17.75 -0.86
N GLY A 176 18.43 17.13 -0.36
CA GLY A 176 19.73 17.78 -0.15
C GLY A 176 19.86 18.49 1.21
N ALA A 177 21.09 18.92 1.56
CA ALA A 177 21.57 19.64 2.75
C ALA A 177 20.83 19.49 4.11
N ALA A 178 21.58 19.11 5.15
CA ALA A 178 21.15 18.94 6.54
C ALA A 178 20.74 20.22 7.32
N SER A 179 20.65 21.38 6.65
CA SER A 179 20.40 22.66 7.30
C SER A 179 19.48 23.55 6.45
N GLY A 180 18.19 23.22 6.46
CA GLY A 180 17.14 24.01 5.85
C GLY A 180 15.86 23.18 5.82
N SER A 181 14.76 23.69 6.36
CA SER A 181 13.45 23.05 6.23
C SER A 181 13.12 22.96 4.74
N HIS A 182 13.23 21.77 4.14
CA HIS A 182 12.96 21.61 2.72
C HIS A 182 11.44 21.55 2.49
N THR A 183 10.97 22.51 1.72
CA THR A 183 9.62 22.50 1.19
C THR A 183 9.56 21.61 -0.03
N PHE A 184 8.41 20.96 -0.22
CA PHE A 184 8.14 20.27 -1.48
C PHE A 184 8.02 21.33 -2.57
N ASP A 185 8.97 21.34 -3.49
CA ASP A 185 9.06 22.33 -4.57
C ASP A 185 8.92 21.66 -5.94
N LEU A 186 8.50 22.44 -6.95
CA LEU A 186 8.34 21.96 -8.33
C LEU A 186 9.64 21.41 -8.93
N ASP A 187 10.79 21.93 -8.53
CA ASP A 187 12.09 21.45 -9.00
C ASP A 187 12.41 20.03 -8.49
N MET A 188 11.98 19.72 -7.27
CA MET A 188 12.13 18.36 -6.71
C MET A 188 11.25 17.37 -7.47
N MET A 189 10.05 17.78 -7.87
CA MET A 189 9.18 16.95 -8.71
C MET A 189 9.75 16.78 -10.14
N ASN A 190 10.37 17.81 -10.73
CA ASN A 190 11.08 17.66 -12.01
C ASN A 190 12.24 16.68 -11.91
N SER A 191 12.99 16.75 -10.80
CA SER A 191 14.09 15.84 -10.51
C SER A 191 13.59 14.41 -10.33
N LEU A 192 12.45 14.23 -9.66
CA LEU A 192 11.79 12.92 -9.48
C LEU A 192 11.33 12.32 -10.81
N LEU A 193 10.66 13.11 -11.66
CA LEU A 193 10.25 12.69 -13.01
C LEU A 193 11.44 12.35 -13.90
N THR A 194 12.52 13.14 -13.82
CA THR A 194 13.76 12.88 -14.57
C THR A 194 14.40 11.58 -14.10
N ARG A 195 14.47 11.37 -12.78
CA ARG A 195 15.02 10.15 -12.19
C ARG A 195 14.28 8.90 -12.65
N MET A 196 12.95 8.92 -12.63
CA MET A 196 12.14 7.79 -13.10
C MET A 196 12.47 7.41 -14.55
N LYS A 197 12.58 8.41 -15.44
CA LYS A 197 12.94 8.19 -16.84
C LYS A 197 14.37 7.66 -17.03
N ARG A 198 15.31 8.04 -16.14
CA ARG A 198 16.71 7.60 -16.19
C ARG A 198 16.90 6.18 -15.68
N ILE A 199 16.21 5.83 -14.60
CA ILE A 199 16.20 4.46 -14.06
C ILE A 199 15.66 3.47 -15.10
N GLY A 200 14.72 3.94 -15.94
CA GLY A 200 14.14 3.19 -17.04
C GLY A 200 14.92 3.15 -18.35
N GLU A 201 16.24 3.42 -18.36
CA GLU A 201 17.01 3.38 -19.61
C GLU A 201 17.09 1.97 -20.22
N SER A 202 17.23 1.91 -21.54
CA SER A 202 17.42 0.64 -22.25
C SER A 202 18.76 0.00 -21.87
N PHE A 203 18.89 -1.33 -22.05
CA PHE A 203 20.15 -2.07 -21.84
C PHE A 203 21.34 -1.48 -22.63
N ALA A 204 21.07 -0.77 -23.74
CA ALA A 204 22.08 -0.10 -24.55
C ALA A 204 22.38 1.36 -24.13
N GLY A 205 21.79 1.83 -23.01
CA GLY A 205 21.95 3.20 -22.49
C GLY A 205 21.17 4.26 -23.28
N GLY A 206 20.19 3.82 -24.08
CA GLY A 206 19.37 4.66 -24.95
C GLY A 206 17.94 4.84 -24.46
N THR A 207 17.14 5.59 -25.23
CA THR A 207 15.70 5.70 -25.00
C THR A 207 15.04 4.32 -25.12
N PRO A 208 14.25 3.89 -24.12
CA PRO A 208 13.52 2.62 -24.20
C PRO A 208 12.47 2.66 -25.32
N ASP A 209 12.11 1.48 -25.83
CA ASP A 209 11.08 1.31 -26.87
C ASP A 209 9.74 1.96 -26.44
N PRO A 210 8.94 2.53 -27.36
CA PRO A 210 7.65 3.13 -27.02
C PRO A 210 6.71 2.09 -26.38
N GLY A 211 6.50 2.22 -25.06
CA GLY A 211 5.75 1.25 -24.24
C GLY A 211 6.56 0.70 -23.06
N ASN A 212 7.90 0.71 -23.17
CA ASN A 212 8.81 0.18 -22.16
C ASN A 212 9.43 1.27 -21.27
N GLY A 213 9.28 2.55 -21.61
CA GLY A 213 9.72 3.66 -20.76
C GLY A 213 8.93 3.77 -19.45
N PHE A 214 9.62 4.09 -18.36
CA PHE A 214 9.04 4.29 -17.04
C PHE A 214 8.65 5.76 -16.82
N GLY A 215 7.53 5.97 -16.12
CA GLY A 215 7.05 7.29 -15.75
C GLY A 215 6.22 7.25 -14.48
N ILE A 216 6.18 8.33 -13.72
CA ILE A 216 5.36 8.36 -12.50
C ILE A 216 3.93 8.67 -12.93
N THR A 217 3.00 7.78 -12.61
CA THR A 217 1.56 7.99 -12.85
C THR A 217 0.87 8.52 -11.60
N ASP A 218 1.27 8.01 -10.44
CA ASP A 218 0.66 8.29 -9.16
C ASP A 218 1.75 8.63 -8.13
N LEU A 219 1.51 9.66 -7.33
CA LEU A 219 2.39 10.10 -6.25
C LEU A 219 1.60 10.09 -4.94
N TYR A 220 2.04 9.23 -4.02
CA TYR A 220 1.49 9.09 -2.68
C TYR A 220 2.26 9.97 -1.70
N THR A 221 1.52 10.82 -1.00
CA THR A 221 2.08 11.86 -0.13
C THR A 221 1.26 12.00 1.15
N SER A 222 1.83 12.71 2.12
CA SER A 222 1.17 13.04 3.37
C SER A 222 0.26 14.28 3.25
N PRO A 223 -0.67 14.45 4.21
CA PRO A 223 -1.43 15.69 4.36
C PRO A 223 -0.56 16.95 4.50
N GLU A 224 0.62 16.83 5.11
CA GLU A 224 1.56 17.93 5.35
C GLU A 224 2.20 18.41 4.03
N VAL A 225 2.57 17.47 3.14
CA VAL A 225 3.04 17.81 1.79
C VAL A 225 1.92 18.43 0.96
N MET A 226 0.69 17.94 1.10
CA MET A 226 -0.48 18.52 0.44
C MET A 226 -0.79 19.93 0.94
N GLU A 227 -0.53 20.24 2.22
CA GLU A 227 -0.57 21.60 2.73
C GLU A 227 0.47 22.50 2.04
N LYS A 228 1.70 22.02 1.88
CA LYS A 228 2.75 22.76 1.17
C LYS A 228 2.34 23.03 -0.28
N LEU A 229 1.74 22.06 -0.97
CA LEU A 229 1.19 22.27 -2.32
C LEU A 229 0.05 23.30 -2.33
N ARG A 230 -0.89 23.24 -1.38
CA ARG A 230 -1.96 24.24 -1.24
C ARG A 230 -1.40 25.63 -0.98
N SER A 231 -0.29 25.75 -0.26
CA SER A 231 0.37 27.04 -0.01
C SER A 231 0.87 27.73 -1.28
N MET A 232 1.11 26.98 -2.37
CA MET A 232 1.45 27.57 -3.66
C MET A 232 0.30 28.37 -4.28
N SER A 233 -0.94 28.11 -3.85
CA SER A 233 -2.13 28.78 -4.39
C SER A 233 -2.38 30.18 -3.81
N TYR A 234 -1.76 30.54 -2.68
CA TYR A 234 -2.03 31.81 -2.04
C TYR A 234 -0.76 32.47 -1.56
N GLN A 235 -0.72 33.79 -1.65
CA GLN A 235 0.21 34.57 -0.84
C GLN A 235 -0.41 34.70 0.56
N HIS A 236 0.38 34.44 1.59
CA HIS A 236 -0.08 34.63 2.96
C HIS A 236 -0.60 36.07 3.12
N ILE A 237 -1.85 36.23 3.57
CA ILE A 237 -2.33 37.53 4.02
C ILE A 237 -1.49 37.84 5.27
N SER A 238 -0.69 38.90 5.21
CA SER A 238 0.18 39.30 6.33
C SER A 238 -0.65 39.38 7.61
N ARG A 239 -0.26 38.63 8.65
CA ARG A 239 -0.73 38.92 10.02
C ARG A 239 -0.12 40.28 10.37
N GLY A 240 -0.97 41.29 10.58
CA GLY A 240 -0.55 42.69 10.62
C GLY A 240 0.66 42.98 11.53
N SER A 241 1.47 43.94 11.07
CA SER A 241 2.67 44.55 11.65
C SER A 241 4.00 43.79 11.54
N ASP A 242 4.78 44.06 10.48
CA ASP A 242 6.23 44.32 10.59
C ASP A 242 6.77 44.90 9.26
N THR A 243 6.98 46.21 9.07
CA THR A 243 8.12 47.07 9.46
C THR A 243 9.54 46.60 9.21
N LEU A 244 9.79 45.56 8.41
CA LEU A 244 11.15 45.30 7.92
C LEU A 244 11.12 44.91 6.45
N ALA A 245 11.97 45.56 5.66
CA ALA A 245 12.29 45.23 4.29
C ALA A 245 12.90 43.82 4.23
N VAL A 246 12.05 42.81 4.28
CA VAL A 246 12.41 41.45 3.88
C VAL A 246 12.23 41.44 2.37
N THR A 247 13.32 41.20 1.65
CA THR A 247 13.28 40.69 0.27
C THR A 247 12.61 39.31 0.31
N ARG A 248 11.32 39.25 0.67
CA ARG A 248 10.45 38.15 0.31
C ARG A 248 10.32 38.32 -1.18
N SER A 249 10.96 37.43 -1.95
CA SER A 249 10.59 37.27 -3.34
C SER A 249 9.10 36.96 -3.36
N GLN A 250 8.26 37.99 -3.55
CA GLN A 250 6.81 37.90 -3.69
C GLN A 250 6.44 37.30 -5.06
N VAL A 251 7.41 36.74 -5.78
CA VAL A 251 7.20 36.06 -7.03
C VAL A 251 6.67 34.67 -6.69
N ASN A 252 5.35 34.58 -6.53
CA ASN A 252 4.69 33.30 -6.74
C ASN A 252 4.86 32.98 -8.24
N ASN A 253 5.82 32.11 -8.52
CA ASN A 253 6.28 31.82 -9.89
C ASN A 253 5.32 30.85 -10.63
N VAL A 254 4.20 30.48 -9.99
CA VAL A 254 3.13 29.70 -10.59
C VAL A 254 2.12 30.63 -11.27
N THR A 255 1.72 30.27 -12.49
CA THR A 255 0.77 31.02 -13.30
C THR A 255 -0.61 31.10 -12.63
N GLU A 256 -1.33 32.20 -12.90
CA GLU A 256 -2.62 32.51 -12.27
C GLU A 256 -3.69 31.43 -12.51
N ASN A 257 -3.66 30.76 -13.65
CA ASN A 257 -4.58 29.65 -13.95
C ASN A 257 -4.35 28.44 -13.02
N VAL A 258 -3.10 28.02 -12.83
CA VAL A 258 -2.74 26.90 -11.94
C VAL A 258 -3.06 27.26 -10.48
N ARG A 259 -2.85 28.53 -10.11
CA ARG A 259 -3.21 29.04 -8.79
C ARG A 259 -4.72 28.90 -8.51
N ASN A 260 -5.54 29.33 -9.46
CA ASN A 260 -7.00 29.24 -9.35
C ASN A 260 -7.50 27.80 -9.38
N GLU A 261 -6.82 26.90 -10.11
CA GLU A 261 -7.13 25.48 -10.09
C GLU A 261 -6.87 24.84 -8.72
N ILE A 262 -5.68 25.07 -8.14
CA ILE A 262 -5.34 24.57 -6.80
C ILE A 262 -6.30 25.15 -5.75
N TRP A 263 -6.68 26.42 -5.87
CA TRP A 263 -7.61 27.07 -4.93
C TRP A 263 -9.02 26.48 -5.01
N ASN A 264 -9.58 26.35 -6.22
CA ASN A 264 -10.94 25.84 -6.42
C ASN A 264 -11.07 24.34 -6.13
N SER A 265 -10.02 23.57 -6.35
CA SER A 265 -9.98 22.13 -6.07
C SER A 265 -9.53 21.79 -4.64
N ALA A 266 -9.40 22.79 -3.76
CA ALA A 266 -8.97 22.64 -2.36
C ALA A 266 -7.64 21.87 -2.21
N GLY A 267 -6.72 22.09 -3.15
CA GLY A 267 -5.61 21.20 -3.47
C GLY A 267 -5.56 20.93 -4.97
N MET A 268 -4.60 20.13 -5.44
CA MET A 268 -4.58 19.68 -6.83
C MET A 268 -4.71 18.16 -6.89
N ALA A 269 -5.56 17.67 -7.81
CA ALA A 269 -5.73 16.25 -8.04
C ALA A 269 -4.56 15.65 -8.85
N SER A 270 -3.87 16.48 -9.66
CA SER A 270 -2.70 16.06 -10.42
C SER A 270 -1.74 17.21 -10.72
N ILE A 271 -0.43 16.97 -10.69
CA ILE A 271 0.57 17.93 -11.19
C ILE A 271 1.31 17.31 -12.38
N TRP A 272 1.40 18.04 -13.50
CA TRP A 272 2.11 17.59 -14.72
C TRP A 272 1.71 16.19 -15.22
N GLY A 273 0.45 15.83 -15.04
CA GLY A 273 -0.09 14.52 -15.44
C GLY A 273 0.12 13.40 -14.43
N VAL A 274 0.72 13.68 -13.26
CA VAL A 274 0.85 12.74 -12.13
C VAL A 274 -0.30 12.96 -11.16
N VAL A 275 -1.05 11.91 -10.83
CA VAL A 275 -2.15 11.96 -9.85
C VAL A 275 -1.58 11.99 -8.44
N LEU A 276 -2.12 12.86 -7.58
CA LEU A 276 -1.72 12.96 -6.18
C LEU A 276 -2.71 12.22 -5.28
N HIS A 277 -2.18 11.32 -4.46
CA HIS A 277 -2.94 10.61 -3.43
C HIS A 277 -2.45 11.04 -2.04
N GLU A 278 -3.37 11.55 -1.23
CA GLU A 278 -3.10 11.91 0.16
C GLU A 278 -3.46 10.72 1.06
N LEU A 279 -2.48 10.19 1.79
CA LEU A 279 -2.70 9.14 2.79
C LEU A 279 -2.20 9.61 4.15
N ILE A 280 -3.05 9.48 5.18
CA ILE A 280 -2.76 9.91 6.54
C ILE A 280 -1.69 9.06 7.24
N GLU A 281 -1.36 7.91 6.65
CA GLU A 281 -0.30 7.02 7.10
C GLU A 281 1.10 7.50 6.69
N PHE A 282 1.21 8.41 5.72
CA PHE A 282 2.42 9.16 5.42
C PHE A 282 2.50 10.40 6.31
N GLY A 283 3.71 10.77 6.71
CA GLY A 283 3.97 11.89 7.61
C GLY A 283 5.02 11.55 8.67
N VAL A 284 5.67 12.56 9.22
CA VAL A 284 6.72 12.39 10.25
C VAL A 284 6.14 11.67 11.47
N GLY A 285 6.68 10.49 11.80
CA GLY A 285 6.19 9.64 12.90
C GLY A 285 4.93 8.82 12.58
N HIS A 286 4.41 8.87 11.35
CA HIS A 286 3.28 8.06 10.91
C HIS A 286 3.72 6.68 10.40
N LYS A 287 2.75 5.77 10.27
CA LYS A 287 2.95 4.33 10.03
C LYS A 287 3.90 4.03 8.86
N TYR A 288 3.70 4.63 7.68
CA TYR A 288 4.52 4.31 6.51
C TYR A 288 5.91 4.93 6.56
N ASN A 289 6.07 6.10 7.17
CA ASN A 289 7.40 6.69 7.40
C ASN A 289 8.22 5.86 8.39
N THR A 290 7.61 5.41 9.49
CA THR A 290 8.31 4.53 10.46
C THR A 290 8.68 3.19 9.84
N LEU A 291 7.84 2.65 8.96
CA LEU A 291 8.13 1.43 8.21
C LEU A 291 9.25 1.66 7.20
N PHE A 292 9.27 2.81 6.51
CA PHE A 292 10.36 3.16 5.59
C PHE A 292 11.69 3.32 6.33
N ASP A 293 11.72 3.94 7.50
CA ASP A 293 12.91 4.06 8.36
C ASP A 293 13.50 2.68 8.70
N GLU A 294 12.64 1.74 9.12
CA GLU A 294 13.02 0.35 9.40
C GLU A 294 13.59 -0.35 8.15
N MET A 295 12.99 -0.13 6.97
CA MET A 295 13.40 -0.76 5.72
C MET A 295 14.67 -0.15 5.11
N ALA A 296 14.85 1.17 5.26
CA ALA A 296 16.01 1.92 4.80
C ALA A 296 17.25 1.60 5.64
N GLY A 297 17.09 1.41 6.95
CA GLY A 297 18.19 1.07 7.85
C GLY A 297 19.36 2.05 7.75
N ALA A 298 20.56 1.56 7.47
CA ALA A 298 21.76 2.39 7.33
C ALA A 298 21.96 2.97 5.91
N THR A 299 21.00 2.79 5.00
CA THR A 299 21.10 3.24 3.61
C THR A 299 21.13 4.76 3.55
N THR A 300 22.13 5.30 2.87
CA THR A 300 22.24 6.75 2.61
C THR A 300 21.68 7.08 1.24
N TYR A 301 20.88 8.13 1.15
CA TYR A 301 20.27 8.61 -0.09
C TYR A 301 20.98 9.87 -0.58
N LYS A 302 21.53 9.79 -1.78
CA LYS A 302 22.11 10.96 -2.45
C LYS A 302 21.03 11.95 -2.85
N ASP A 303 21.35 13.23 -2.88
CA ASP A 303 20.49 14.25 -3.46
C ASP A 303 20.37 14.11 -4.99
N ALA A 304 19.51 14.92 -5.62
CA ALA A 304 19.30 14.89 -7.07
C ALA A 304 20.60 15.14 -7.86
N ALA A 305 21.52 15.93 -7.32
CA ALA A 305 22.81 16.25 -7.92
C ALA A 305 23.89 15.17 -7.67
N GLY A 306 23.63 14.18 -6.82
CA GLY A 306 24.57 13.10 -6.48
C GLY A 306 25.68 13.50 -5.49
N ALA A 307 25.59 14.69 -4.88
CA ALA A 307 26.65 15.28 -4.05
C ALA A 307 26.49 14.97 -2.56
N ASN A 308 25.26 15.05 -2.02
CA ASN A 308 25.01 14.91 -0.58
C ASN A 308 24.32 13.58 -0.27
N ALA A 309 25.01 12.65 0.40
CA ALA A 309 24.44 11.38 0.85
C ALA A 309 24.10 11.42 2.34
N LEU A 310 22.83 11.23 2.68
CA LEU A 310 22.36 11.23 4.08
C LEU A 310 21.44 10.03 4.33
N ALA A 311 21.57 9.40 5.49
CA ALA A 311 20.62 8.37 5.94
C ALA A 311 19.25 8.98 6.21
N PHE A 312 18.18 8.19 6.05
CA PHE A 312 16.84 8.60 6.49
C PHE A 312 16.84 8.80 8.01
N ALA A 313 16.16 9.83 8.50
CA ALA A 313 16.01 10.14 9.91
C ALA A 313 14.52 10.14 10.29
N ALA A 314 14.21 9.91 11.56
CA ALA A 314 12.82 9.89 12.04
C ALA A 314 12.07 11.22 11.87
N THR A 315 12.78 12.32 11.62
CA THR A 315 12.22 13.64 11.31
C THR A 315 11.89 13.81 9.83
N ASP A 316 12.33 12.89 8.98
CA ASP A 316 12.21 13.00 7.54
C ASP A 316 10.88 12.44 7.04
N GLU A 317 10.53 12.88 5.83
CA GLU A 317 9.29 12.52 5.19
C GLU A 317 9.52 11.91 3.81
N VAL A 318 8.97 10.72 3.57
CA VAL A 318 9.08 10.02 2.27
C VAL A 318 7.82 10.21 1.43
N LEU A 319 8.02 10.49 0.15
CA LEU A 319 6.99 10.50 -0.88
C LEU A 319 7.28 9.35 -1.84
N VAL A 320 6.22 8.65 -2.26
CA VAL A 320 6.34 7.46 -3.10
C VAL A 320 5.65 7.69 -4.43
N GLY A 321 6.42 7.78 -5.50
CA GLY A 321 5.94 7.78 -6.87
C GLY A 321 5.92 6.37 -7.44
N VAL A 322 4.81 5.99 -8.08
CA VAL A 322 4.61 4.67 -8.68
C VAL A 322 4.23 4.83 -10.15
N ASP A 323 4.73 3.91 -10.98
CA ASP A 323 4.24 3.68 -12.34
C ASP A 323 3.21 2.55 -12.34
N ALA A 324 1.93 2.89 -12.22
CA ALA A 324 0.84 1.91 -12.21
C ALA A 324 0.64 1.25 -13.59
N SER A 325 1.20 1.82 -14.68
CA SER A 325 1.01 1.30 -16.04
C SER A 325 1.78 0.02 -16.33
N LYS A 326 2.81 -0.30 -15.53
CA LYS A 326 3.73 -1.43 -15.77
C LYS A 326 3.26 -2.75 -15.16
N GLY A 327 2.38 -2.71 -14.17
CA GLY A 327 1.97 -3.92 -13.45
C GLY A 327 3.13 -4.60 -12.68
N ALA A 328 4.13 -3.83 -12.24
CA ALA A 328 5.30 -4.37 -11.55
C ALA A 328 5.01 -4.93 -10.14
N PHE A 329 3.84 -4.60 -9.59
CA PHE A 329 3.38 -5.09 -8.30
C PHE A 329 2.32 -6.17 -8.52
N ILE A 330 2.60 -7.36 -7.97
CA ILE A 330 1.74 -8.53 -8.13
C ILE A 330 1.28 -8.99 -6.75
N ARG A 331 -0.03 -9.22 -6.64
CA ARG A 331 -0.67 -9.91 -5.53
C ARG A 331 -1.06 -11.31 -6.00
N ALA A 332 -0.34 -12.32 -5.54
CA ALA A 332 -0.80 -13.70 -5.65
C ALA A 332 -1.90 -13.93 -4.62
N ILE A 333 -3.07 -14.40 -5.03
CA ILE A 333 -4.18 -14.67 -4.12
C ILE A 333 -4.73 -16.08 -4.34
N ALA A 334 -4.84 -16.84 -3.25
CA ALA A 334 -5.40 -18.18 -3.31
C ALA A 334 -6.90 -18.09 -3.56
N ARG A 335 -7.38 -18.88 -4.50
CA ARG A 335 -8.80 -19.11 -4.73
C ARG A 335 -9.12 -20.52 -4.26
N ASN A 336 -10.11 -20.63 -3.37
CA ASN A 336 -10.61 -21.93 -2.93
C ASN A 336 -11.28 -22.67 -4.12
N ALA A 337 -10.86 -23.90 -4.37
CA ALA A 337 -11.35 -24.73 -5.47
C ALA A 337 -12.87 -25.03 -5.40
N ASP A 338 -13.43 -25.19 -4.21
CA ASP A 338 -14.84 -25.56 -4.01
C ASP A 338 -15.80 -24.37 -4.10
N THR A 339 -15.37 -23.19 -3.64
CA THR A 339 -16.23 -22.01 -3.49
C THR A 339 -15.88 -20.87 -4.43
N GLY A 340 -14.70 -20.90 -5.07
CA GLY A 340 -14.18 -19.82 -5.89
C GLY A 340 -13.89 -18.52 -5.11
N GLY A 341 -14.01 -18.53 -3.78
CA GLY A 341 -13.75 -17.38 -2.91
C GLY A 341 -12.28 -17.30 -2.50
N THR A 342 -11.79 -16.07 -2.27
CA THR A 342 -10.42 -15.84 -1.80
C THR A 342 -10.32 -15.59 -0.30
N PHE A 343 -11.43 -15.27 0.35
CA PHE A 343 -11.54 -15.17 1.81
C PHE A 343 -12.41 -16.31 2.33
N GLN A 344 -11.84 -17.15 3.19
CA GLN A 344 -12.56 -18.25 3.83
C GLN A 344 -12.97 -17.82 5.24
N ALA A 345 -14.25 -17.99 5.56
CA ALA A 345 -14.79 -17.81 6.90
C ALA A 345 -15.30 -19.16 7.40
N LEU A 346 -14.82 -19.57 8.58
CA LEU A 346 -15.18 -20.81 9.24
C LEU A 346 -15.75 -20.51 10.64
N PRO A 347 -16.69 -21.33 11.12
CA PRO A 347 -17.09 -21.28 12.52
C PRO A 347 -15.92 -21.69 13.41
N ASP A 348 -15.67 -20.92 14.47
CA ASP A 348 -14.61 -21.24 15.41
C ASP A 348 -15.14 -22.17 16.52
N ASP A 349 -14.63 -23.40 16.54
CA ASP A 349 -15.08 -24.49 17.39
C ASP A 349 -14.27 -24.65 18.69
N GLN A 350 -13.22 -23.84 18.89
CA GLN A 350 -12.37 -23.87 20.09
C GLN A 350 -13.19 -23.62 21.38
N TRP A 351 -14.30 -22.88 21.25
CA TRP A 351 -15.24 -22.59 22.34
C TRP A 351 -16.43 -23.55 22.43
N ASN A 352 -16.66 -24.41 21.43
CA ASN A 352 -17.73 -25.41 21.49
C ASN A 352 -17.31 -26.65 22.31
N LEU A 353 -16.00 -26.97 22.38
CA LEU A 353 -15.47 -28.07 23.19
C LEU A 353 -15.23 -27.72 24.66
N ASN A 354 -14.98 -26.45 24.99
CA ASN A 354 -14.77 -25.98 26.35
C ASN A 354 -16.08 -25.35 26.88
N ARG A 355 -16.41 -25.53 28.17
CA ARG A 355 -17.65 -25.09 28.86
C ARG A 355 -17.92 -23.56 28.89
N LEU A 356 -17.37 -22.81 27.94
CA LEU A 356 -17.52 -21.37 27.80
C LEU A 356 -18.70 -21.10 26.85
N ASP A 357 -19.71 -20.36 27.31
CA ASP A 357 -20.92 -19.97 26.56
C ASP A 357 -20.61 -18.95 25.42
N LYS A 358 -19.65 -19.27 24.54
CA LYS A 358 -19.13 -18.42 23.46
C LYS A 358 -19.30 -19.09 22.10
N ALA A 359 -19.49 -18.27 21.08
CA ALA A 359 -19.47 -18.64 19.67
C ALA A 359 -18.54 -17.65 18.95
N GLY A 360 -17.91 -18.06 17.86
CA GLY A 360 -17.02 -17.18 17.12
C GLY A 360 -16.85 -17.61 15.67
N PHE A 361 -16.15 -16.75 14.94
CA PHE A 361 -15.79 -16.96 13.55
C PHE A 361 -14.29 -16.77 13.39
N TYR A 362 -13.70 -17.61 12.57
CA TYR A 362 -12.32 -17.53 12.12
C TYR A 362 -12.34 -17.21 10.64
N GLY A 363 -11.63 -16.17 10.24
CA GLY A 363 -11.49 -15.76 8.85
C GLY A 363 -10.02 -15.81 8.44
N SER A 364 -9.76 -16.28 7.23
CA SER A 364 -8.42 -16.31 6.67
C SER A 364 -8.38 -15.99 5.18
N LEU A 365 -7.29 -15.38 4.77
CA LEU A 365 -6.96 -15.07 3.38
C LEU A 365 -5.50 -15.42 3.13
N ASP A 366 -5.25 -16.25 2.13
CA ASP A 366 -3.90 -16.64 1.72
C ASP A 366 -3.48 -15.75 0.53
N GLU A 367 -2.48 -14.90 0.75
CA GLU A 367 -1.94 -13.99 -0.26
C GLU A 367 -0.42 -13.92 -0.25
N GLY A 368 0.19 -13.53 -1.37
CA GLY A 368 1.59 -13.18 -1.50
C GLY A 368 1.76 -11.84 -2.20
N ARG A 369 2.73 -11.04 -1.79
CA ARG A 369 3.02 -9.72 -2.36
C ARG A 369 4.43 -9.68 -2.90
N VAL A 370 4.57 -9.24 -4.15
CA VAL A 370 5.84 -9.21 -4.87
C VAL A 370 5.98 -7.93 -5.68
N CYS A 371 7.20 -7.39 -5.72
CA CYS A 371 7.63 -6.38 -6.68
C CYS A 371 8.59 -7.02 -7.68
N ILE A 372 8.15 -7.22 -8.93
CA ILE A 372 8.95 -7.89 -9.98
C ILE A 372 9.97 -6.95 -10.62
N ASP A 373 9.74 -5.64 -10.58
CA ASP A 373 10.65 -4.63 -11.10
C ASP A 373 10.56 -3.35 -10.26
N SER A 374 11.61 -3.06 -9.48
CA SER A 374 11.67 -1.85 -8.66
C SER A 374 11.76 -0.58 -9.46
N ARG A 375 12.14 -0.63 -10.75
CA ARG A 375 12.21 0.56 -11.61
C ARG A 375 10.85 1.24 -11.79
N ALA A 376 9.76 0.54 -11.44
CA ALA A 376 8.41 1.08 -11.39
C ALA A 376 8.13 1.97 -10.16
N VAL A 377 9.10 2.18 -9.26
CA VAL A 377 8.95 3.06 -8.09
C VAL A 377 10.12 4.03 -7.98
N ALA A 378 9.80 5.28 -7.66
CA ALA A 378 10.78 6.30 -7.33
C ALA A 378 10.30 7.11 -6.12
N GLY A 379 11.23 7.66 -5.34
CA GLY A 379 10.88 8.35 -4.10
C GLY A 379 11.66 9.63 -3.89
N LEU A 380 11.04 10.53 -3.14
CA LEU A 380 11.63 11.76 -2.66
C LEU A 380 11.60 11.75 -1.13
N ILE A 381 12.74 12.00 -0.51
CA ILE A 381 12.89 12.14 0.93
C ILE A 381 13.04 13.63 1.23
N LEU A 382 12.01 14.21 1.83
CA LEU A 382 12.03 15.57 2.36
C LEU A 382 12.71 15.55 3.72
N LYS A 383 13.81 16.29 3.83
CA LYS A 383 14.54 16.50 5.07
C LYS A 383 13.90 17.64 5.88
N ALA A 384 13.74 17.44 7.19
CA ALA A 384 13.21 18.45 8.12
C ALA A 384 14.23 19.54 8.47
#